data_AF-A0A2G2CXL9-F1
#
_entry.id   AF-A0A2G2CXL9-F1
#
_cell.length_a   1.000
_cell.length_b   1.000
_cell.length_c   1.000
_cell.angle_alpha   90.00
_cell.angle_beta   90.00
_cell.angle_gamma   90.00
#
_symmetry.space_group_name_H-M   'P 1'
#
loop_
_entity.id
_entity.type
_entity.pdbx_description
1 polymer ?
#
loop_
_entity_poly.entity_id
_entity_poly.type
_entity_poly.pdbx_seq_one_letter_code
_entity_poly.pdbx_strand_id
1 'polypeptide(L)'
;MKKILVSAIALMSVLPASHAQDSFYEGIAKYEGQEFQVYHYADKIEGKEGHYRPDGEYYKTTYVISRLESGLPNEVLYVDNDDLDRSLGNQIYDNYIDHQTYPSLFLHKYNSDGYVFIDDMLIQLMEISSDGLSFESVGRISVVIKDVAPVIEEAPKKKKLTMKEKIAAAKEKMMTTGASPEMQRIMDINLDEVITKYLADMKAKQKTANVGQEEKYVAEMKAESSKSLKERQSQSRELAAKMNANKGGSSKYTIKNNSSSSIKLITDSGSTTTLNAGSSTTYLCQTDIYYCVGTSDKGGLIANGDDSCGQTITLE
;
A
#
# COMPACT_ATOMS: atom_id res chain seq x y z
N MET A 1 61.89 -18.21 42.59
CA MET A 1 60.96 -17.41 41.78
C MET A 1 60.09 -18.34 40.95
N LYS A 2 58.90 -18.71 41.45
CA LYS A 2 57.89 -19.47 40.70
C LYS A 2 56.82 -18.47 40.25
N LYS A 3 56.75 -18.17 38.96
CA LYS A 3 55.66 -17.38 38.38
C LYS A 3 54.55 -18.35 37.99
N ILE A 4 53.48 -18.35 38.77
CA ILE A 4 52.23 -19.04 38.42
C ILE A 4 51.49 -18.10 37.45
N LEU A 5 51.41 -18.49 36.19
CA LEU A 5 50.56 -17.85 35.19
C LEU A 5 49.12 -18.32 35.45
N VAL A 6 48.33 -17.49 36.12
CA VAL A 6 46.86 -17.66 36.15
C VAL A 6 46.33 -17.02 34.88
N SER A 7 46.14 -17.85 33.85
CA SER A 7 45.41 -17.45 32.65
C SER A 7 43.92 -17.63 32.92
N ALA A 8 43.28 -16.62 33.51
CA ALA A 8 41.84 -16.53 33.58
C ALA A 8 41.33 -16.09 32.21
N ILE A 9 41.07 -17.06 31.34
CA ILE A 9 40.26 -16.84 30.13
C ILE A 9 38.83 -16.63 30.62
N ALA A 10 38.48 -15.37 30.86
CA ALA A 10 37.09 -14.96 30.92
C ALA A 10 36.50 -15.18 29.53
N LEU A 11 35.90 -16.35 29.34
CA LEU A 11 34.98 -16.61 28.24
C LEU A 11 33.75 -15.72 28.49
N MET A 12 33.88 -14.42 28.21
CA MET A 12 32.71 -13.58 27.95
C MET A 12 32.09 -14.16 26.69
N SER A 13 31.16 -15.09 26.89
CA SER A 13 30.13 -15.40 25.92
C SER A 13 29.51 -14.07 25.52
N VAL A 14 29.98 -13.52 24.41
CA VAL A 14 29.25 -12.51 23.66
C VAL A 14 28.02 -13.25 23.19
N LEU A 15 26.99 -13.30 24.05
CA LEU A 15 25.64 -13.55 23.58
C LEU A 15 25.49 -12.55 22.43
N PRO A 16 25.21 -12.98 21.19
CA PRO A 16 24.86 -12.01 20.18
C PRO A 16 23.76 -11.19 20.83
N ALA A 17 24.00 -9.88 20.98
CA ALA A 17 22.93 -8.98 21.36
C ALA A 17 21.82 -9.35 20.40
N SER A 18 20.73 -9.92 20.92
CA SER A 18 19.51 -10.10 20.16
C SER A 18 19.20 -8.68 19.70
N HIS A 19 19.57 -8.38 18.45
CA HIS A 19 19.02 -7.22 17.78
C HIS A 19 17.54 -7.56 17.76
N ALA A 20 16.80 -6.96 18.70
CA ALA A 20 15.40 -7.23 18.85
C ALA A 20 14.76 -6.95 17.50
N GLN A 21 14.11 -7.96 16.92
CA GLN A 21 13.38 -7.79 15.68
C GLN A 21 12.37 -6.65 15.89
N ASP A 22 12.39 -5.66 15.01
CA ASP A 22 11.40 -4.60 15.03
C ASP A 22 10.02 -5.21 14.79
N SER A 23 9.02 -4.72 15.51
CA SER A 23 7.62 -4.95 15.14
C SER A 23 7.29 -4.27 13.81
N PHE A 24 6.14 -4.60 13.22
CA PHE A 24 5.66 -4.02 11.96
C PHE A 24 5.72 -2.48 11.97
N TYR A 25 5.19 -1.83 13.01
CA TYR A 25 5.19 -0.36 13.11
C TYR A 25 6.58 0.20 13.44
N GLU A 26 7.38 -0.49 14.25
CA GLU A 26 8.77 -0.07 14.53
C GLU A 26 9.62 -0.12 13.26
N GLY A 27 9.43 -1.15 12.43
CA GLY A 27 10.12 -1.32 11.16
C GLY A 27 9.74 -0.22 10.17
N ILE A 28 8.44 -0.04 9.92
CA ILE A 28 8.00 0.96 8.93
C ILE A 28 8.31 2.40 9.39
N ALA A 29 8.30 2.69 10.70
CA ALA A 29 8.66 4.01 11.22
C ALA A 29 10.11 4.43 10.89
N LYS A 30 11.03 3.47 10.68
CA LYS A 30 12.42 3.77 10.27
C LYS A 30 12.53 4.28 8.84
N TYR A 31 11.52 4.00 8.01
CA TYR A 31 11.47 4.33 6.59
C TYR A 31 10.25 5.18 6.21
N GLU A 32 9.54 5.70 7.22
CA GLU A 32 8.42 6.59 7.03
C GLU A 32 8.85 7.81 6.20
N GLY A 33 8.10 8.11 5.15
CA GLY A 33 8.44 9.22 4.24
C GLY A 33 9.44 8.88 3.13
N GLN A 34 10.02 7.68 3.10
CA GLN A 34 10.93 7.26 2.02
C GLN A 34 10.17 6.65 0.84
N GLU A 35 10.78 6.72 -0.34
CA GLU A 35 10.22 6.14 -1.56
C GLU A 35 10.48 4.63 -1.64
N PHE A 36 9.44 3.88 -1.97
CA PHE A 36 9.45 2.44 -2.18
C PHE A 36 9.13 2.12 -3.63
N GLN A 37 9.88 1.18 -4.20
CA GLN A 37 9.50 0.52 -5.45
C GLN A 37 8.51 -0.60 -5.13
N VAL A 38 7.37 -0.60 -5.80
CA VAL A 38 6.34 -1.65 -5.62
C VAL A 38 6.38 -2.63 -6.78
N TYR A 39 6.41 -3.92 -6.43
CA TYR A 39 6.25 -5.06 -7.33
C TYR A 39 4.93 -5.73 -7.03
N HIS A 40 4.05 -5.81 -8.04
CA HIS A 40 2.67 -6.26 -7.84
C HIS A 40 2.57 -7.76 -7.52
N TYR A 41 3.53 -8.56 -8.00
CA TYR A 41 3.54 -10.01 -7.86
C TYR A 41 4.92 -10.53 -7.47
N ALA A 42 4.96 -11.72 -6.86
CA ALA A 42 6.19 -12.44 -6.54
C ALA A 42 5.99 -13.93 -6.82
N ASP A 43 6.69 -14.46 -7.82
CA ASP A 43 6.61 -15.88 -8.19
C ASP A 43 7.73 -16.68 -7.52
N LYS A 44 7.46 -17.91 -7.09
CA LYS A 44 8.52 -18.82 -6.62
C LYS A 44 9.50 -19.12 -7.76
N ILE A 45 10.80 -19.06 -7.47
CA ILE A 45 11.85 -19.38 -8.44
C ILE A 45 12.01 -20.90 -8.52
N GLU A 46 11.78 -21.46 -9.72
CA GLU A 46 11.92 -22.90 -9.95
C GLU A 46 13.34 -23.40 -9.59
N GLY A 47 13.41 -24.37 -8.70
CA GLY A 47 14.68 -24.96 -8.26
C GLY A 47 15.45 -24.16 -7.20
N LYS A 48 14.89 -23.06 -6.68
CA LYS A 48 15.46 -22.25 -5.59
C LYS A 48 14.41 -22.08 -4.49
N GLU A 49 14.35 -23.04 -3.56
CA GLU A 49 13.36 -23.10 -2.47
C GLU A 49 13.35 -21.80 -1.66
N GLY A 50 12.15 -21.29 -1.35
CA GLY A 50 11.92 -20.08 -0.58
C GLY A 50 12.35 -18.75 -1.22
N HIS A 51 12.82 -18.77 -2.47
CA HIS A 51 13.18 -17.58 -3.21
C HIS A 51 12.09 -17.18 -4.20
N TYR A 52 11.93 -15.87 -4.36
CA TYR A 52 10.87 -15.28 -5.16
C TYR A 52 11.45 -14.32 -6.21
N ARG A 53 10.81 -14.29 -7.37
CA ARG A 53 11.05 -13.31 -8.42
C ARG A 53 9.91 -12.28 -8.40
N PRO A 54 10.19 -11.03 -7.99
CA PRO A 54 9.24 -9.95 -8.14
C PRO A 54 8.95 -9.71 -9.62
N ASP A 55 7.70 -9.44 -9.96
CA ASP A 55 7.27 -9.04 -11.30
C ASP A 55 6.24 -7.91 -11.22
N GLY A 56 6.09 -7.19 -12.34
CA GLY A 56 5.20 -6.05 -12.45
C GLY A 56 5.69 -4.87 -11.62
N GLU A 57 6.82 -4.29 -12.02
CA GLU A 57 7.23 -2.95 -11.55
C GLU A 57 6.07 -1.98 -11.83
N TYR A 58 5.43 -1.50 -10.76
CA TYR A 58 4.12 -0.87 -10.89
C TYR A 58 4.20 0.65 -10.73
N TYR A 59 4.44 1.10 -9.49
CA TYR A 59 4.60 2.51 -9.16
C TYR A 59 5.61 2.67 -8.03
N LYS A 60 6.00 3.91 -7.81
CA LYS A 60 6.73 4.36 -6.63
C LYS A 60 5.75 4.93 -5.63
N THR A 61 6.02 4.74 -4.34
CA THR A 61 5.14 5.27 -3.30
C THR A 61 5.90 5.59 -2.03
N THR A 62 5.26 6.38 -1.17
CA THR A 62 5.70 6.59 0.20
C THR A 62 4.68 6.01 1.16
N TYR A 63 5.17 5.40 2.23
CA TYR A 63 4.32 4.96 3.35
C TYR A 63 4.48 5.90 4.53
N VAL A 64 3.35 6.27 5.14
CA VAL A 64 3.30 7.05 6.38
C VAL A 64 2.41 6.37 7.40
N ILE A 65 2.68 6.59 8.67
CA ILE A 65 1.93 5.99 9.78
C ILE A 65 0.93 7.03 10.29
N SER A 66 -0.36 6.70 10.18
CA SER A 66 -1.37 7.46 10.90
C SER A 66 -1.29 7.12 12.39
N ARG A 67 -1.51 8.11 13.24
CA ARG A 67 -1.35 7.97 14.69
C ARG A 67 -2.63 8.40 15.40
N LEU A 68 -2.97 7.68 16.46
CA LEU A 68 -4.01 8.07 17.40
C LEU A 68 -3.65 9.40 18.07
N GLU A 69 -4.62 10.05 18.72
CA GLU A 69 -4.39 11.27 19.50
C GLU A 69 -3.32 11.05 20.61
N SER A 70 -3.16 9.81 21.08
CA SER A 70 -2.11 9.41 22.03
C SER A 70 -0.70 9.32 21.41
N GLY A 71 -0.58 9.43 20.10
CA GLY A 71 0.66 9.23 19.34
C GLY A 71 0.96 7.77 18.98
N LEU A 72 0.13 6.82 19.45
CA LEU A 72 0.27 5.41 19.09
C LEU A 72 -0.04 5.18 17.61
N PRO A 73 0.69 4.28 16.91
CA PRO A 73 0.43 4.01 15.51
C PRO A 73 -0.97 3.38 15.31
N ASN A 74 -1.61 3.69 14.20
CA ASN A 74 -2.91 3.11 13.87
C ASN A 74 -3.12 3.31 12.38
N GLU A 75 -2.83 2.38 11.50
CA GLU A 75 -2.90 2.56 10.03
C GLU A 75 -1.58 2.98 9.40
N VAL A 76 -1.33 2.38 8.24
CA VAL A 76 -0.30 2.78 7.30
C VAL A 76 -1.00 3.34 6.08
N LEU A 77 -0.65 4.55 5.68
CA LEU A 77 -1.20 5.23 4.51
C LEU A 77 -0.22 5.10 3.36
N TYR A 78 -0.78 4.85 2.18
CA TYR A 78 -0.07 4.85 0.91
C TYR A 78 -0.26 6.23 0.27
N VAL A 79 0.85 6.89 -0.06
CA VAL A 79 0.88 8.23 -0.69
C VAL A 79 1.40 8.10 -2.11
N ASP A 80 0.65 8.64 -3.08
CA ASP A 80 1.01 8.65 -4.50
C ASP A 80 0.76 10.05 -5.07
N ASN A 81 1.79 10.62 -5.69
CA ASN A 81 1.76 11.97 -6.29
C ASN A 81 1.18 13.06 -5.36
N ASP A 82 1.69 13.15 -4.13
CA ASP A 82 1.28 14.12 -3.08
C ASP A 82 -0.18 14.01 -2.57
N ASP A 83 -0.99 13.11 -3.15
CA ASP A 83 -2.33 12.80 -2.69
C ASP A 83 -2.34 11.49 -1.86
N LEU A 84 -3.14 11.51 -0.79
CA LEU A 84 -3.45 10.31 -0.01
C LEU A 84 -4.46 9.47 -0.80
N ASP A 85 -3.95 8.54 -1.62
CA ASP A 85 -4.79 7.70 -2.48
C ASP A 85 -5.52 6.61 -1.67
N ARG A 86 -4.83 5.89 -0.75
CA ARG A 86 -5.41 4.75 -0.02
C ARG A 86 -4.77 4.49 1.35
N SER A 87 -5.56 3.94 2.28
CA SER A 87 -5.05 3.41 3.55
C SER A 87 -4.87 1.88 3.47
N LEU A 88 -3.72 1.37 3.90
CA LEU A 88 -3.70 0.06 4.57
C LEU A 88 -4.37 0.30 5.93
N GLY A 89 -5.69 0.23 5.92
CA GLY A 89 -6.54 0.54 7.06
C GLY A 89 -6.42 -0.53 8.14
N ASN A 90 -6.35 -0.10 9.39
CA ASN A 90 -6.07 -0.89 10.57
C ASN A 90 -7.40 -1.49 10.99
N GLN A 91 -7.57 -2.78 10.73
CA GLN A 91 -8.86 -3.40 10.93
C GLN A 91 -8.79 -4.18 12.23
N ILE A 92 -8.90 -3.44 13.34
CA ILE A 92 -9.00 -3.98 14.69
C ILE A 92 -10.24 -4.90 14.72
N TYR A 93 -10.01 -6.19 14.62
CA TYR A 93 -11.02 -7.23 14.82
C TYR A 93 -10.51 -8.25 15.83
N ASP A 94 -11.46 -8.96 16.46
CA ASP A 94 -11.27 -9.94 17.55
C ASP A 94 -10.42 -11.18 17.16
N ASN A 95 -9.70 -11.14 16.05
CA ASN A 95 -8.78 -12.18 15.62
C ASN A 95 -7.40 -11.91 16.23
N TYR A 96 -7.21 -12.41 17.46
CA TYR A 96 -5.99 -12.33 18.29
C TYR A 96 -4.81 -13.17 17.75
N ILE A 97 -4.64 -13.24 16.42
CA ILE A 97 -3.46 -13.89 15.86
C ILE A 97 -2.20 -13.10 16.27
N ASP A 98 -2.35 -11.79 16.46
CA ASP A 98 -1.29 -10.84 16.69
C ASP A 98 -1.58 -9.84 17.85
N HIS A 99 -0.52 -9.26 18.41
CA HIS A 99 -0.56 -8.31 19.52
C HIS A 99 -0.48 -6.87 18.99
N GLN A 100 -1.34 -5.97 19.42
CA GLN A 100 -1.45 -4.61 18.89
C GLN A 100 -0.29 -3.70 19.32
N THR A 101 0.27 -3.92 20.50
CA THR A 101 1.46 -3.18 20.98
C THR A 101 2.75 -3.55 20.24
N TYR A 102 2.87 -4.80 19.78
CA TYR A 102 4.04 -5.31 19.06
C TYR A 102 3.61 -6.20 17.89
N PRO A 103 2.91 -5.62 16.90
CA PRO A 103 2.34 -6.42 15.83
C PRO A 103 3.46 -6.99 14.97
N SER A 104 3.38 -8.28 14.67
CA SER A 104 4.21 -8.88 13.62
C SER A 104 3.60 -8.61 12.24
N LEU A 105 2.29 -8.49 12.17
CA LEU A 105 1.47 -8.53 10.98
C LEU A 105 0.53 -7.33 10.94
N PHE A 106 0.26 -6.88 9.72
CA PHE A 106 -0.85 -6.01 9.40
C PHE A 106 -1.88 -6.78 8.58
N LEU A 107 -2.88 -7.34 9.25
CA LEU A 107 -3.84 -8.27 8.63
C LEU A 107 -4.94 -7.55 7.85
N HIS A 108 -5.34 -8.16 6.74
CA HIS A 108 -6.52 -7.77 6.01
C HIS A 108 -7.79 -8.30 6.70
N LYS A 109 -8.91 -7.55 6.61
CA LYS A 109 -10.14 -7.87 7.35
C LYS A 109 -10.87 -9.12 6.87
N TYR A 110 -10.87 -9.34 5.56
CA TYR A 110 -11.83 -10.25 4.93
C TYR A 110 -11.26 -11.62 4.58
N ASN A 111 -9.94 -11.77 4.69
CA ASN A 111 -9.22 -12.98 4.35
C ASN A 111 -8.01 -13.13 5.28
N SER A 112 -7.30 -14.24 5.14
CA SER A 112 -6.09 -14.55 5.88
C SER A 112 -4.84 -13.88 5.30
N ASP A 113 -4.98 -12.81 4.52
CA ASP A 113 -3.82 -12.09 3.97
C ASP A 113 -3.38 -10.99 4.93
N GLY A 114 -2.13 -10.54 4.78
CA GLY A 114 -1.62 -9.43 5.56
C GLY A 114 -0.27 -8.96 5.07
N TYR A 115 0.35 -8.06 5.83
CA TYR A 115 1.67 -7.54 5.53
C TYR A 115 2.62 -7.76 6.71
N VAL A 116 3.88 -8.02 6.40
CA VAL A 116 5.00 -7.90 7.34
C VAL A 116 5.92 -6.78 6.87
N PHE A 117 6.65 -6.19 7.80
CA PHE A 117 7.72 -5.25 7.49
C PHE A 117 9.03 -5.83 8.02
N ILE A 118 9.93 -6.20 7.12
CA ILE A 118 11.21 -6.84 7.46
C ILE A 118 12.33 -6.06 6.78
N ASP A 119 13.31 -5.62 7.57
CA ASP A 119 14.41 -4.77 7.17
C ASP A 119 13.93 -3.46 6.52
N ASP A 120 13.82 -3.42 5.19
CA ASP A 120 13.37 -2.28 4.38
C ASP A 120 12.34 -2.71 3.32
N MET A 121 11.64 -3.81 3.60
CA MET A 121 10.65 -4.42 2.71
C MET A 121 9.29 -4.55 3.42
N LEU A 122 8.25 -4.01 2.79
CA LEU A 122 6.85 -4.31 3.11
C LEU A 122 6.38 -5.46 2.21
N ILE A 123 6.11 -6.61 2.81
CA ILE A 123 5.84 -7.86 2.09
C ILE A 123 4.41 -8.31 2.39
N GLN A 124 3.61 -8.50 1.35
CA GLN A 124 2.29 -9.10 1.47
C GLN A 124 2.40 -10.62 1.58
N LEU A 125 1.80 -11.17 2.62
CA LEU A 125 1.64 -12.61 2.82
C LEU A 125 0.20 -13.00 2.48
N MET A 126 0.05 -14.11 1.77
CA MET A 126 -1.24 -14.67 1.44
C MET A 126 -1.48 -15.97 2.19
N GLU A 127 -2.72 -16.18 2.61
CA GLU A 127 -3.17 -17.37 3.33
C GLU A 127 -2.35 -17.67 4.61
N ILE A 128 -2.22 -16.66 5.48
CA ILE A 128 -1.57 -16.78 6.78
C ILE A 128 -2.34 -17.80 7.64
N SER A 129 -1.59 -18.69 8.29
CA SER A 129 -2.16 -19.68 9.19
C SER A 129 -2.81 -19.05 10.42
N SER A 130 -3.77 -19.75 11.02
CA SER A 130 -4.50 -19.27 12.20
C SER A 130 -3.62 -18.99 13.43
N ASP A 131 -2.42 -19.57 13.51
CA ASP A 131 -1.44 -19.29 14.58
C ASP A 131 -0.51 -18.09 14.27
N GLY A 132 -0.54 -17.59 13.03
CA GLY A 132 0.25 -16.47 12.54
C GLY A 132 1.73 -16.81 12.30
N LEU A 133 2.07 -18.10 12.18
CA LEU A 133 3.47 -18.55 12.07
C LEU A 133 3.85 -19.07 10.67
N SER A 134 2.89 -19.21 9.77
CA SER A 134 3.13 -19.68 8.41
C SER A 134 2.19 -19.01 7.41
N PHE A 135 2.51 -19.11 6.12
CA PHE A 135 1.78 -18.52 5.01
C PHE A 135 1.97 -19.40 3.77
N GLU A 136 1.10 -19.29 2.77
CA GLU A 136 1.19 -20.12 1.56
C GLU A 136 2.10 -19.49 0.49
N SER A 137 1.97 -18.17 0.31
CA SER A 137 2.69 -17.44 -0.73
C SER A 137 2.95 -15.98 -0.38
N VAL A 138 3.88 -15.38 -1.13
CA VAL A 138 4.19 -13.95 -1.10
C VAL A 138 3.49 -13.31 -2.29
N GLY A 139 2.76 -12.22 -2.03
CA GLY A 139 2.08 -11.44 -3.06
C GLY A 139 2.92 -10.24 -3.47
N ARG A 140 2.43 -9.05 -3.14
CA ARG A 140 3.11 -7.77 -3.39
C ARG A 140 4.35 -7.60 -2.50
N ILE A 141 5.40 -7.01 -3.06
CA ILE A 141 6.59 -6.57 -2.31
C ILE A 141 6.83 -5.09 -2.60
N SER A 142 6.93 -4.28 -1.55
CA SER A 142 7.42 -2.89 -1.66
C SER A 142 8.76 -2.78 -0.97
N VAL A 143 9.73 -2.16 -1.63
CA VAL A 143 11.11 -2.11 -1.14
C VAL A 143 11.65 -0.70 -1.24
N VAL A 144 12.32 -0.24 -0.18
CA VAL A 144 12.91 1.11 -0.17
C VAL A 144 13.90 1.25 -1.32
N ILE A 145 13.72 2.30 -2.12
CA ILE A 145 14.66 2.70 -3.16
C ILE A 145 15.84 3.35 -2.46
N LYS A 146 16.96 2.63 -2.42
CA LYS A 146 18.19 3.16 -1.87
C LYS A 146 18.96 3.84 -2.99
N ASP A 147 19.42 5.07 -2.75
CA ASP A 147 20.44 5.71 -3.59
C ASP A 147 21.78 4.97 -3.42
N VAL A 148 21.92 3.80 -4.02
CA VAL A 148 23.15 3.01 -3.94
C VAL A 148 23.91 3.21 -5.24
N ALA A 149 24.98 4.01 -5.18
CA ALA A 149 26.08 3.85 -6.13
C ALA A 149 26.53 2.39 -6.09
N PRO A 150 26.69 1.69 -7.22
CA PRO A 150 26.86 0.24 -7.26
C PRO A 150 28.06 -0.16 -6.40
N VAL A 151 27.81 -0.91 -5.32
CA VAL A 151 28.87 -1.54 -4.53
C VAL A 151 29.45 -2.65 -5.40
N ILE A 152 30.62 -2.39 -5.98
CA ILE A 152 31.43 -3.41 -6.65
C ILE A 152 32.03 -4.27 -5.53
N GLU A 153 31.34 -5.34 -5.13
CA GLU A 153 31.98 -6.39 -4.33
C GLU A 153 33.00 -7.13 -5.22
N GLU A 154 34.20 -7.34 -4.68
CA GLU A 154 35.24 -8.12 -5.34
C GLU A 154 34.75 -9.54 -5.61
N ALA A 155 34.74 -9.92 -6.89
CA ALA A 155 34.24 -11.21 -7.35
C ALA A 155 34.94 -12.38 -6.62
N PRO A 156 34.19 -13.29 -5.98
CA PRO A 156 34.79 -14.46 -5.36
C PRO A 156 35.42 -15.37 -6.44
N LYS A 157 36.56 -15.98 -6.11
CA LYS A 157 37.31 -16.88 -7.00
C LYS A 157 36.39 -17.96 -7.58
N LYS A 158 36.24 -17.96 -8.91
CA LYS A 158 35.40 -18.88 -9.69
C LYS A 158 35.66 -20.35 -9.33
N LYS A 159 34.71 -20.97 -8.62
CA LYS A 159 34.57 -22.43 -8.58
C LYS A 159 34.16 -22.92 -9.98
N LYS A 160 34.71 -24.04 -10.43
CA LYS A 160 34.27 -24.69 -11.69
C LYS A 160 32.86 -25.26 -11.48
N LEU A 161 31.86 -24.57 -12.02
CA LEU A 161 30.48 -25.04 -12.05
C LEU A 161 30.36 -26.28 -12.96
N THR A 162 29.60 -27.27 -12.49
CA THR A 162 29.15 -28.44 -13.23
C THR A 162 28.20 -28.07 -14.37
N MET A 163 27.96 -28.98 -15.31
CA MET A 163 27.12 -28.71 -16.48
C MET A 163 25.65 -28.41 -16.12
N LYS A 164 25.13 -29.00 -15.04
CA LYS A 164 23.80 -28.67 -14.49
C LYS A 164 23.76 -27.26 -13.91
N GLU A 165 24.77 -26.88 -13.12
CA GLU A 165 24.89 -25.54 -12.55
C GLU A 165 25.07 -24.47 -13.64
N LYS A 166 25.74 -24.80 -14.76
CA LYS A 166 25.84 -23.89 -15.92
C LYS A 166 24.50 -23.65 -16.62
N ILE A 167 23.65 -24.67 -16.72
CA ILE A 167 22.31 -24.54 -17.31
C ILE A 167 21.38 -23.78 -16.36
N ALA A 168 21.44 -24.06 -15.06
CA ALA A 168 20.71 -23.31 -14.05
C ALA A 168 21.13 -21.83 -14.04
N ALA A 169 22.44 -21.54 -14.01
CA ALA A 169 22.96 -20.18 -14.07
C ALA A 169 22.64 -19.47 -15.40
N ALA A 170 22.55 -20.20 -16.51
CA ALA A 170 22.13 -19.62 -17.80
C ALA A 170 20.63 -19.30 -17.83
N LYS A 171 19.78 -20.17 -17.25
CA LYS A 171 18.35 -19.89 -17.04
C LYS A 171 18.15 -18.72 -16.10
N GLU A 172 18.86 -18.68 -14.98
CA GLU A 172 18.83 -17.59 -14.01
C GLU A 172 19.26 -16.27 -14.67
N LYS A 173 20.38 -16.26 -15.39
CA LYS A 173 20.84 -15.07 -16.14
C LYS A 173 19.86 -14.61 -17.21
N MET A 174 19.14 -15.53 -17.87
CA MET A 174 18.06 -15.18 -18.80
C MET A 174 16.84 -14.60 -18.07
N MET A 175 16.54 -15.07 -16.85
CA MET A 175 15.45 -14.55 -16.02
C MET A 175 15.78 -13.21 -15.34
N THR A 176 17.05 -12.89 -15.10
CA THR A 176 17.49 -11.63 -14.46
C THR A 176 17.92 -10.55 -15.44
N THR A 177 17.82 -10.79 -16.76
CA THR A 177 18.19 -9.78 -17.76
C THR A 177 17.19 -8.60 -17.69
N GLY A 178 17.64 -7.47 -17.14
CA GLY A 178 16.81 -6.28 -16.92
C GLY A 178 16.30 -6.08 -15.49
N ALA A 179 16.70 -6.92 -14.53
CA ALA A 179 16.35 -6.73 -13.13
C ALA A 179 16.97 -5.44 -12.55
N SER A 180 16.17 -4.64 -11.84
CA SER A 180 16.68 -3.50 -11.07
C SER A 180 17.51 -4.00 -9.87
N PRO A 181 18.36 -3.14 -9.25
CA PRO A 181 19.11 -3.50 -8.04
C PRO A 181 18.23 -4.03 -6.91
N GLU A 182 17.04 -3.46 -6.73
CA GLU A 182 16.06 -3.84 -5.72
C GLU A 182 15.46 -5.22 -6.03
N MET A 183 15.09 -5.46 -7.28
CA MET A 183 14.59 -6.77 -7.73
C MET A 183 15.65 -7.86 -7.53
N GLN A 184 16.90 -7.59 -7.89
CA GLN A 184 18.00 -8.53 -7.70
C GLN A 184 18.20 -8.87 -6.23
N ARG A 185 18.14 -7.85 -5.35
CA ARG A 185 18.26 -8.06 -3.90
C ARG A 185 17.16 -8.95 -3.36
N ILE A 186 15.91 -8.79 -3.83
CA ILE A 186 14.81 -9.66 -3.40
C ILE A 186 15.04 -11.11 -3.88
N MET A 187 15.49 -11.32 -5.12
CA MET A 187 15.76 -12.65 -5.68
C MET A 187 16.93 -13.39 -5.00
N ASP A 188 17.82 -12.66 -4.35
CA ASP A 188 18.97 -13.20 -3.64
C ASP A 188 18.65 -13.62 -2.19
N ILE A 189 17.48 -13.25 -1.66
CA ILE A 189 17.05 -13.56 -0.30
C ILE A 189 16.09 -14.76 -0.31
N ASN A 190 16.32 -15.68 0.63
CA ASN A 190 15.34 -16.73 0.97
C ASN A 190 14.21 -16.11 1.80
N LEU A 191 13.18 -15.59 1.13
CA LEU A 191 12.08 -14.90 1.80
C LEU A 191 11.30 -15.83 2.75
N ASP A 192 11.12 -17.11 2.39
CA ASP A 192 10.40 -18.05 3.27
C ASP A 192 11.08 -18.18 4.63
N GLU A 193 12.40 -18.35 4.63
CA GLU A 193 13.19 -18.46 5.85
C GLU A 193 13.17 -17.16 6.65
N VAL A 194 13.36 -16.02 5.99
CA VAL A 194 13.39 -14.69 6.64
C VAL A 194 12.03 -14.36 7.27
N ILE A 195 10.93 -14.57 6.55
CA ILE A 195 9.58 -14.30 7.04
C ILE A 195 9.23 -15.27 8.18
N THR A 196 9.49 -16.57 8.01
CA THR A 196 9.19 -17.57 9.05
C THR A 196 9.94 -17.26 10.35
N LYS A 197 11.23 -16.88 10.23
CA LYS A 197 12.03 -16.47 11.38
C LYS A 197 11.47 -15.23 12.05
N TYR A 198 11.13 -14.20 11.28
CA TYR A 198 10.52 -12.97 11.78
C TYR A 198 9.22 -13.25 12.56
N LEU A 199 8.31 -14.05 11.99
CA LEU A 199 7.05 -14.41 12.64
C LEU A 199 7.27 -15.16 13.96
N ALA A 200 8.21 -16.12 13.98
CA ALA A 200 8.55 -16.86 15.20
C ALA A 200 9.15 -15.95 16.29
N ASP A 201 10.08 -15.09 15.92
CA ASP A 201 10.74 -14.16 16.85
C ASP A 201 9.75 -13.14 17.42
N MET A 202 8.86 -12.61 16.58
CA MET A 202 7.80 -11.71 17.03
C MET A 202 6.77 -12.41 17.92
N LYS A 203 6.38 -13.65 17.62
CA LYS A 203 5.49 -14.43 18.50
C LYS A 203 6.11 -14.62 19.88
N ALA A 204 7.43 -14.82 19.96
CA ALA A 204 8.14 -14.88 21.23
C ALA A 204 8.12 -13.54 21.97
N LYS A 205 8.35 -12.42 21.28
CA LYS A 205 8.26 -11.05 21.83
C LYS A 205 6.86 -10.79 22.42
N GLN A 206 5.82 -11.14 21.68
CA GLN A 206 4.42 -10.93 22.06
C GLN A 206 4.00 -11.72 23.30
N LYS A 207 4.53 -12.93 23.50
CA LYS A 207 4.29 -13.71 24.73
C LYS A 207 4.76 -13.01 26.01
N THR A 208 5.66 -12.04 25.89
CA THR A 208 6.22 -11.28 27.02
C THR A 208 5.60 -9.89 27.17
N ALA A 209 4.65 -9.52 26.30
CA ALA A 209 4.07 -8.19 26.28
C ALA A 209 3.11 -7.95 27.46
N ASN A 210 2.97 -6.67 27.84
CA ASN A 210 2.13 -6.26 28.96
C ASN A 210 0.66 -6.21 28.55
N VAL A 211 -0.14 -7.12 29.09
CA VAL A 211 -1.59 -7.24 28.82
C VAL A 211 -2.35 -5.93 29.08
N GLY A 212 -2.01 -5.18 30.14
CA GLY A 212 -2.70 -3.92 30.44
C GLY A 212 -2.40 -2.82 29.43
N GLN A 213 -1.19 -2.80 28.85
CA GLN A 213 -0.85 -1.87 27.78
C GLN A 213 -1.57 -2.24 26.49
N GLU A 214 -1.69 -3.53 26.21
CA GLU A 214 -2.42 -4.06 25.08
C GLU A 214 -3.91 -3.70 25.13
N GLU A 215 -4.57 -3.98 26.25
CA GLU A 215 -5.99 -3.66 26.44
C GLU A 215 -6.26 -2.17 26.25
N LYS A 216 -5.38 -1.31 26.78
CA LYS A 216 -5.48 0.13 26.61
C LYS A 216 -5.37 0.54 25.14
N TYR A 217 -4.40 -0.01 24.42
CA TYR A 217 -4.19 0.29 23.01
C TYR A 217 -5.39 -0.18 22.17
N VAL A 218 -5.86 -1.41 22.39
CA VAL A 218 -7.07 -1.95 21.74
C VAL A 218 -8.28 -1.04 22.00
N ALA A 219 -8.44 -0.51 23.22
CA ALA A 219 -9.55 0.38 23.55
C ALA A 219 -9.48 1.72 22.81
N GLU A 220 -8.30 2.35 22.73
CA GLU A 220 -8.11 3.62 22.01
C GLU A 220 -8.37 3.44 20.50
N MET A 221 -7.86 2.37 19.92
CA MET A 221 -8.11 2.00 18.53
C MET A 221 -9.59 1.76 18.23
N LYS A 222 -10.32 1.06 19.12
CA LYS A 222 -11.78 0.88 19.00
C LYS A 222 -12.54 2.20 19.09
N ALA A 223 -12.08 3.14 19.93
CA ALA A 223 -12.67 4.46 20.06
C ALA A 223 -12.52 5.28 18.77
N GLU A 224 -11.33 5.28 18.17
CA GLU A 224 -11.04 5.99 16.91
C GLU A 224 -11.85 5.40 15.74
N SER A 225 -11.88 4.08 15.62
CA SER A 225 -12.71 3.40 14.60
C SER A 225 -14.20 3.75 14.72
N SER A 226 -14.69 3.89 15.96
CA SER A 226 -16.07 4.29 16.22
C SER A 226 -16.36 5.76 15.84
N LYS A 227 -15.37 6.65 16.01
CA LYS A 227 -15.45 8.06 15.61
C LYS A 227 -15.52 8.19 14.09
N SER A 228 -14.60 7.55 13.37
CA SER A 228 -14.57 7.57 11.90
C SER A 228 -15.84 6.94 11.28
N LEU A 229 -16.41 5.90 11.89
CA LEU A 229 -17.68 5.33 11.46
C LEU A 229 -18.85 6.32 11.61
N LYS A 230 -18.91 7.05 12.73
CA LYS A 230 -19.95 8.07 12.97
C LYS A 230 -19.85 9.22 11.98
N GLU A 231 -18.63 9.69 11.68
CA GLU A 231 -18.39 10.74 10.69
C GLU A 231 -18.84 10.30 9.29
N ARG A 232 -18.45 9.10 8.84
CA ARG A 232 -18.90 8.53 7.57
C ARG A 232 -20.42 8.38 7.50
N GLN A 233 -21.06 7.92 8.58
CA GLN A 233 -22.52 7.84 8.65
C GLN A 233 -23.18 9.22 8.60
N SER A 234 -22.60 10.24 9.25
CA SER A 234 -23.09 11.61 9.20
C SER A 234 -23.02 12.18 7.78
N GLN A 235 -21.87 12.04 7.12
CA GLN A 235 -21.68 12.45 5.72
C GLN A 235 -22.65 11.74 4.79
N SER A 236 -22.86 10.43 4.98
CA SER A 236 -23.82 9.65 4.19
C SER A 236 -25.25 10.13 4.40
N ARG A 237 -25.66 10.45 5.64
CA ARG A 237 -26.98 11.03 5.94
C ARG A 237 -27.15 12.41 5.32
N GLU A 238 -26.12 13.26 5.36
CA GLU A 238 -26.14 14.58 4.72
C GLU A 238 -26.27 14.46 3.21
N LEU A 239 -25.49 13.59 2.57
CA LEU A 239 -25.58 13.31 1.14
C LEU A 239 -26.96 12.77 0.77
N ALA A 240 -27.49 11.81 1.54
CA ALA A 240 -28.83 11.29 1.33
C ALA A 240 -29.92 12.37 1.52
N ALA A 241 -29.75 13.27 2.47
CA ALA A 241 -30.66 14.41 2.67
C ALA A 241 -30.62 15.39 1.49
N LYS A 242 -29.42 15.72 0.96
CA LYS A 242 -29.27 16.50 -0.28
C LYS A 242 -29.92 15.81 -1.47
N MET A 243 -29.69 14.52 -1.65
CA MET A 243 -30.33 13.73 -2.71
C MET A 243 -31.86 13.67 -2.57
N ASN A 244 -32.39 13.58 -1.34
CA ASN A 244 -33.82 13.55 -1.08
C ASN A 244 -34.47 14.94 -1.21
N ALA A 245 -33.78 16.02 -0.84
CA ALA A 245 -34.24 17.39 -1.11
C ALA A 245 -34.38 17.63 -2.63
N ASN A 246 -33.50 17.03 -3.43
CA ASN A 246 -33.55 17.08 -4.89
C ASN A 246 -34.57 16.10 -5.52
N LYS A 247 -35.28 15.26 -4.75
CA LYS A 247 -36.33 14.36 -5.29
C LYS A 247 -37.65 15.06 -5.62
N GLY A 248 -37.82 16.33 -5.23
CA GLY A 248 -39.00 17.14 -5.57
C GLY A 248 -38.82 18.08 -6.76
N GLY A 249 -37.58 18.28 -7.24
CA GLY A 249 -37.23 19.09 -8.41
C GLY A 249 -36.82 18.21 -9.58
N SER A 250 -36.92 18.72 -10.81
CA SER A 250 -36.48 17.99 -12.01
C SER A 250 -35.01 17.61 -11.85
N SER A 251 -34.64 16.32 -11.73
CA SER A 251 -33.26 15.89 -11.45
C SER A 251 -32.28 16.09 -12.62
N LYS A 252 -32.74 16.78 -13.65
CA LYS A 252 -32.03 17.03 -14.89
C LYS A 252 -32.30 18.45 -15.37
N TYR A 253 -31.37 18.96 -16.16
CA TYR A 253 -31.56 20.13 -16.99
C TYR A 253 -31.18 19.79 -18.44
N THR A 254 -31.70 20.58 -19.38
CA THR A 254 -31.52 20.35 -20.81
C THR A 254 -30.61 21.43 -21.39
N ILE A 255 -29.62 21.04 -22.20
CA ILE A 255 -28.86 21.95 -23.03
C ILE A 255 -29.31 21.77 -24.48
N LYS A 256 -29.69 22.87 -25.12
CA LYS A 256 -30.13 22.90 -26.51
C LYS A 256 -29.15 23.74 -27.34
N ASN A 257 -28.66 23.18 -28.43
CA ASN A 257 -27.83 23.89 -29.40
C ASN A 257 -28.73 24.45 -30.51
N ASN A 258 -29.02 25.75 -30.47
CA ASN A 258 -29.73 26.46 -31.53
C ASN A 258 -28.79 27.09 -32.57
N SER A 259 -27.47 27.00 -32.37
CA SER A 259 -26.51 27.49 -33.35
C SER A 259 -26.55 26.70 -34.66
N SER A 260 -25.96 27.27 -35.72
CA SER A 260 -25.83 26.62 -37.02
C SER A 260 -24.72 25.56 -37.08
N SER A 261 -23.99 25.33 -35.99
CA SER A 261 -22.82 24.46 -35.94
C SER A 261 -22.89 23.45 -34.79
N SER A 262 -22.14 22.36 -34.87
CA SER A 262 -22.00 21.43 -33.74
C SER A 262 -21.10 22.02 -32.66
N ILE A 263 -21.44 21.78 -31.40
CA ILE A 263 -20.68 22.27 -30.25
C ILE A 263 -20.13 21.10 -29.42
N LYS A 264 -19.06 21.33 -28.66
CA LYS A 264 -18.56 20.38 -27.67
C LYS A 264 -18.93 20.82 -26.26
N LEU A 265 -19.58 19.93 -25.54
CA LEU A 265 -19.91 20.06 -24.12
C LEU A 265 -18.93 19.20 -23.33
N ILE A 266 -18.32 19.77 -22.29
CA ILE A 266 -17.37 19.08 -21.41
C ILE A 266 -17.92 19.12 -20.00
N THR A 267 -17.99 17.95 -19.36
CA THR A 267 -18.35 17.83 -17.94
C THR A 267 -17.18 18.22 -17.04
N ASP A 268 -17.45 18.53 -15.78
CA ASP A 268 -16.45 18.65 -14.71
C ASP A 268 -15.45 17.48 -14.67
N SER A 269 -15.90 16.24 -14.92
CA SER A 269 -15.06 15.03 -14.99
C SER A 269 -14.18 14.94 -16.25
N GLY A 270 -14.31 15.87 -17.20
CA GLY A 270 -13.58 15.86 -18.47
C GLY A 270 -14.24 15.04 -19.58
N SER A 271 -15.35 14.34 -19.32
CA SER A 271 -16.12 13.66 -20.36
C SER A 271 -16.68 14.66 -21.37
N THR A 272 -16.51 14.37 -22.66
CA THR A 272 -16.86 15.25 -23.77
C THR A 272 -18.02 14.69 -24.59
N THR A 273 -19.00 15.53 -24.92
CA THR A 273 -20.14 15.21 -25.80
C THR A 273 -20.22 16.23 -26.94
N THR A 274 -20.29 15.76 -28.19
CA THR A 274 -20.60 16.63 -29.33
C THR A 274 -22.11 16.76 -29.48
N LEU A 275 -22.62 17.99 -29.39
CA LEU A 275 -24.03 18.31 -29.59
C LEU A 275 -24.24 18.99 -30.94
N ASN A 276 -24.92 18.31 -31.85
CA ASN A 276 -25.16 18.81 -33.22
C ASN A 276 -26.10 20.04 -33.23
N ALA A 277 -26.03 20.82 -34.31
CA ALA A 277 -26.93 21.94 -34.55
C ALA A 277 -28.41 21.48 -34.46
N GLY A 278 -29.24 22.28 -33.79
CA GLY A 278 -30.66 22.00 -33.54
C GLY A 278 -30.95 20.89 -32.53
N SER A 279 -29.93 20.23 -31.97
CA SER A 279 -30.10 19.09 -31.04
C SER A 279 -30.14 19.53 -29.59
N SER A 280 -30.62 18.64 -28.71
CA SER A 280 -30.59 18.83 -27.26
C SER A 280 -30.09 17.57 -26.54
N THR A 281 -29.54 17.75 -25.36
CA THR A 281 -29.13 16.67 -24.44
C THR A 281 -29.47 17.04 -23.01
N THR A 282 -29.54 16.06 -22.11
CA THR A 282 -29.87 16.26 -20.71
C THR A 282 -28.72 15.84 -19.80
N TYR A 283 -28.45 16.64 -18.77
CA TYR A 283 -27.47 16.32 -17.73
C TYR A 283 -28.14 16.26 -16.37
N LEU A 284 -27.51 15.55 -15.43
CA LEU A 284 -27.92 15.56 -14.03
C LEU A 284 -27.58 16.93 -13.43
N CYS A 285 -28.41 17.42 -12.50
CA CYS A 285 -28.19 18.71 -11.83
C CYS A 285 -26.95 18.77 -10.94
N GLN A 286 -26.11 17.74 -10.90
CA GLN A 286 -24.85 17.74 -10.14
C GLN A 286 -23.64 17.89 -11.07
N THR A 287 -23.89 18.04 -12.37
CA THR A 287 -22.86 18.09 -13.39
C THR A 287 -22.75 19.51 -13.91
N ASP A 288 -21.60 20.12 -13.71
CA ASP A 288 -21.26 21.38 -14.37
C ASP A 288 -20.89 21.12 -15.82
N ILE A 289 -21.38 21.99 -16.72
CA ILE A 289 -21.11 21.87 -18.15
C ILE A 289 -20.38 23.11 -18.66
N TYR A 290 -19.25 22.84 -19.28
CA TYR A 290 -18.35 23.79 -19.92
C TYR A 290 -18.47 23.65 -21.44
N TYR A 291 -18.17 24.73 -22.16
CA TYR A 291 -18.22 24.75 -23.63
C TYR A 291 -16.93 25.12 -24.30
N CYS A 292 -16.71 24.49 -25.46
CA CYS A 292 -15.53 24.70 -26.29
C CYS A 292 -15.93 24.84 -27.76
N VAL A 293 -15.40 25.88 -28.40
CA VAL A 293 -15.39 26.02 -29.87
C VAL A 293 -13.98 25.74 -30.35
N GLY A 294 -13.80 24.67 -31.13
CA GLY A 294 -12.56 24.43 -31.87
C GLY A 294 -11.38 23.82 -31.07
N THR A 295 -11.46 23.68 -29.75
CA THR A 295 -10.42 23.02 -28.92
C THR A 295 -11.01 21.94 -28.00
N SER A 296 -10.15 21.20 -27.29
CA SER A 296 -10.51 20.14 -26.33
C SER A 296 -10.36 20.57 -24.86
N ASP A 297 -10.02 21.84 -24.60
CA ASP A 297 -9.78 22.36 -23.26
C ASP A 297 -11.03 23.03 -22.72
N LYS A 298 -11.38 22.79 -21.44
CA LYS A 298 -12.56 23.38 -20.77
C LYS A 298 -12.59 24.90 -20.98
N GLY A 299 -13.56 25.38 -21.78
CA GLY A 299 -13.84 26.79 -21.94
C GLY A 299 -14.79 27.33 -20.87
N GLY A 300 -15.66 28.26 -21.24
CA GLY A 300 -16.58 28.91 -20.31
C GLY A 300 -17.63 27.97 -19.71
N LEU A 301 -17.94 28.15 -18.43
CA LEU A 301 -19.06 27.49 -17.77
C LEU A 301 -20.38 27.96 -18.40
N ILE A 302 -21.17 27.03 -18.93
CA ILE A 302 -22.52 27.29 -19.43
C ILE A 302 -23.56 27.07 -18.35
N ALA A 303 -23.39 25.99 -17.59
CA ALA A 303 -24.39 25.51 -16.65
C ALA A 303 -23.67 25.11 -15.36
N ASN A 304 -23.95 25.85 -14.28
CA ASN A 304 -23.74 25.34 -12.94
C ASN A 304 -24.86 24.33 -12.68
N GLY A 305 -24.51 23.05 -12.50
CA GLY A 305 -25.46 21.96 -12.47
C GLY A 305 -26.57 22.18 -11.45
N ASP A 306 -26.20 22.64 -10.25
CA ASP A 306 -27.13 22.78 -9.12
C ASP A 306 -28.13 23.92 -9.38
N ASP A 307 -27.66 25.04 -9.93
CA ASP A 307 -28.47 26.24 -10.20
C ASP A 307 -29.34 26.11 -11.48
N SER A 308 -28.93 25.23 -12.39
CA SER A 308 -29.58 25.05 -13.71
C SER A 308 -30.71 24.02 -13.69
N CYS A 309 -30.96 23.41 -12.53
CA CYS A 309 -31.82 22.25 -12.39
C CYS A 309 -33.25 22.50 -12.88
N GLY A 310 -33.77 21.63 -13.76
CA GLY A 310 -35.09 21.79 -14.39
C GLY A 310 -35.18 22.84 -15.50
N GLN A 311 -34.09 23.56 -15.81
CA GLN A 311 -34.09 24.56 -16.86
C GLN A 311 -33.74 23.95 -18.23
N THR A 312 -34.07 24.69 -19.29
CA THR A 312 -33.53 24.47 -20.63
C THR A 312 -32.62 25.63 -20.97
N ILE A 313 -31.32 25.37 -21.05
CA ILE A 313 -30.31 26.33 -21.44
C ILE A 313 -30.17 26.24 -22.96
N THR A 314 -30.47 27.34 -23.65
CA THR A 314 -30.35 27.42 -25.11
C THR A 314 -29.10 28.18 -25.49
N LEU A 315 -28.28 27.58 -26.32
CA LEU A 315 -27.04 28.14 -26.87
C LEU A 315 -27.31 28.63 -28.29
N GLU A 316 -26.92 29.87 -28.59
CA GLU A 316 -27.10 30.50 -29.91
C GLU A 316 -25.84 30.41 -30.78
#